data_AF-A0A1I5HXC9-F1
#
_entry.id   AF-A0A1I5HXC9-F1
#
_cell.length_a   1.000
_cell.length_b   1.000
_cell.length_c   1.000
_cell.angle_alpha   90.00
_cell.angle_beta   90.00
_cell.angle_gamma   90.00
#
_symmetry.space_group_name_H-M   'P 1'
#
loop_
_entity.id
_entity.type
_entity.pdbx_description
1 polymer ?
#
loop_
_entity_poly.entity_id
_entity_poly.type
_entity_poly.pdbx_seq_one_letter_code
_entity_poly.pdbx_strand_id
1 'polypeptide(L)'
;MGGVTPQQTPPPEMRDPIVNRVKVDPHRWRDVVRGHLPIHLAAVGHTVARYADNDTGENAFPGVTRLAEDLLTSERTIIRALATLTTLGWLHQTEQGGRVRQRNNAYCLTIPVPVAIPLGWVPENTAPWMERR
;
A
#
# COMPACT_ATOMS: atom_id res chain seq x y z
N MET A 1 38.21 -12.31 -30.24
CA MET A 1 37.50 -13.05 -29.17
C MET A 1 36.90 -12.04 -28.22
N GLY A 2 35.62 -11.68 -28.39
CA GLY A 2 34.92 -10.74 -27.51
C GLY A 2 34.05 -11.53 -26.53
N GLY A 3 34.44 -11.53 -25.26
CA GLY A 3 33.68 -12.20 -24.21
C GLY A 3 32.38 -11.45 -23.93
N VAL A 4 31.25 -12.10 -24.18
CA VAL A 4 29.92 -11.62 -23.75
C VAL A 4 29.84 -11.83 -22.24
N THR A 5 29.91 -10.75 -21.46
CA THR A 5 29.65 -10.82 -20.02
C THR A 5 28.16 -11.15 -19.82
N PRO A 6 27.82 -12.25 -19.12
CA PRO A 6 26.42 -12.57 -18.85
C PRO A 6 25.81 -11.50 -17.96
N GLN A 7 24.72 -10.91 -18.45
CA GLN A 7 23.91 -9.93 -17.73
C GLN A 7 23.34 -10.63 -16.48
N GLN A 8 23.88 -10.32 -15.30
CA GLN A 8 23.36 -10.83 -14.04
C GLN A 8 21.93 -10.31 -13.85
N THR A 9 20.96 -11.23 -13.87
CA THR A 9 19.61 -10.95 -13.38
C THR A 9 19.73 -10.55 -11.91
N PRO A 10 19.25 -9.35 -11.50
CA PRO A 10 19.37 -8.94 -10.11
C PRO A 10 18.61 -9.92 -9.19
N PRO A 11 19.09 -10.16 -7.97
CA PRO A 11 18.47 -11.08 -7.02
C PRO A 11 17.00 -10.72 -6.73
N PRO A 12 16.13 -11.71 -6.47
CA PRO A 12 14.71 -11.49 -6.15
C PRO A 12 14.47 -10.71 -4.84
N GLU A 13 15.52 -10.41 -4.08
CA GLU A 13 15.52 -9.57 -2.87
C GLU A 13 15.41 -8.07 -3.19
N MET A 14 15.48 -7.68 -4.46
CA MET A 14 15.24 -6.31 -4.93
C MET A 14 13.74 -6.03 -5.20
N ARG A 15 12.84 -6.78 -4.53
CA ARG A 15 11.38 -6.63 -4.62
C ARG A 15 10.91 -5.81 -3.42
N ASP A 16 10.64 -4.54 -3.70
CA ASP A 16 10.20 -3.49 -2.80
C ASP A 16 11.26 -3.04 -1.78
N PRO A 17 11.65 -1.75 -1.75
CA PRO A 17 12.40 -1.23 -0.62
C PRO A 17 11.60 -1.54 0.65
N ILE A 18 12.27 -2.04 1.70
CA ILE A 18 11.64 -2.26 3.00
C ILE A 18 11.27 -0.87 3.54
N VAL A 19 10.10 -0.37 3.13
CA VAL A 19 9.52 0.84 3.68
C VAL A 19 8.99 0.46 5.05
N ASN A 20 9.78 0.78 6.08
CA ASN A 20 9.33 0.70 7.45
C ASN A 20 8.02 1.49 7.57
N ARG A 21 6.99 0.83 8.09
CA ARG A 21 5.61 1.34 8.10
C ARG A 21 4.89 0.91 9.37
N VAL A 22 3.98 1.76 9.83
CA VAL A 22 3.18 1.54 11.04
C VAL A 22 1.73 1.29 10.64
N LYS A 23 1.11 0.24 11.18
CA LYS A 23 -0.32 -0.02 11.00
C LYS A 23 -1.14 0.96 11.83
N VAL A 24 -2.27 1.39 11.31
CA VAL A 24 -3.14 2.38 11.95
C VAL A 24 -4.60 2.14 11.59
N ASP A 25 -5.49 2.54 12.50
CA ASP A 25 -6.93 2.53 12.24
C ASP A 25 -7.30 3.49 11.08
N PRO A 26 -8.42 3.23 10.38
CA PRO A 26 -8.83 4.04 9.23
C PRO A 26 -9.10 5.51 9.56
N HIS A 27 -9.55 5.84 10.77
CA HIS A 27 -9.87 7.23 11.11
C HIS A 27 -8.58 8.05 11.18
N ARG A 28 -7.61 7.60 11.96
CA ARG A 28 -6.30 8.25 12.05
C ARG A 28 -5.57 8.27 10.72
N TRP A 29 -5.66 7.18 9.96
CA TRP A 29 -5.03 7.11 8.65
C TRP A 29 -5.53 8.20 7.71
N ARG A 30 -6.85 8.41 7.67
CA ARG A 30 -7.49 9.45 6.85
C ARG A 30 -7.02 10.86 7.24
N ASP A 31 -6.86 11.15 8.52
CA ASP A 31 -6.41 12.47 8.98
C ASP A 31 -4.99 12.79 8.52
N VAL A 32 -4.07 11.83 8.63
CA VAL A 32 -2.66 12.04 8.23
C VAL A 32 -2.50 12.17 6.72
N VAL A 33 -3.23 11.37 5.94
CA VAL A 33 -3.12 11.34 4.48
C VAL A 33 -3.44 12.69 3.84
N ARG A 34 -4.39 13.45 4.40
CA ARG A 34 -4.77 14.78 3.87
C ARG A 34 -3.62 15.79 3.84
N GLY A 35 -2.67 15.68 4.77
CA GLY A 35 -1.55 16.62 4.89
C GLY A 35 -0.30 16.21 4.10
N HIS A 36 -0.19 14.95 3.66
CA HIS A 36 1.07 14.38 3.18
C HIS A 36 1.03 13.84 1.75
N LEU A 37 -0.16 13.79 1.14
CA LEU A 37 -0.34 13.27 -0.21
C LEU A 37 -0.96 14.31 -1.14
N PRO A 38 -0.58 14.31 -2.43
CA PRO A 38 -1.34 15.01 -3.46
C PRO A 38 -2.82 14.64 -3.40
N ILE A 39 -3.70 15.61 -3.64
CA ILE A 39 -5.16 15.47 -3.43
C ILE A 39 -5.77 14.24 -4.13
N HIS A 40 -5.28 13.88 -5.31
CA HIS A 40 -5.77 12.72 -6.05
C HIS A 40 -5.39 11.38 -5.39
N LEU A 41 -4.17 11.27 -4.83
CA LEU A 41 -3.76 10.09 -4.07
C LEU A 41 -4.49 10.02 -2.73
N ALA A 42 -4.68 11.17 -2.08
CA ALA A 42 -5.47 11.25 -0.86
C ALA A 42 -6.92 10.80 -1.10
N ALA A 43 -7.55 11.23 -2.19
CA ALA A 43 -8.90 10.81 -2.57
C ALA A 43 -8.99 9.28 -2.78
N VAL A 44 -8.07 8.70 -3.56
CA VAL A 44 -8.00 7.23 -3.74
C VAL A 44 -7.80 6.54 -2.40
N GLY A 45 -6.86 7.02 -1.60
CA GLY A 45 -6.57 6.52 -0.27
C GLY A 45 -7.78 6.51 0.66
N HIS A 46 -8.49 7.63 0.74
CA HIS A 46 -9.72 7.75 1.54
C HIS A 46 -10.79 6.76 1.10
N THR A 47 -10.97 6.57 -0.21
CA THR A 47 -11.93 5.60 -0.74
C THR A 47 -11.51 4.17 -0.41
N VAL A 48 -10.22 3.82 -0.55
CA VAL A 48 -9.68 2.51 -0.12
C VAL A 48 -9.93 2.27 1.36
N ALA A 49 -9.70 3.27 2.21
CA ALA A 49 -9.91 3.17 3.64
C ALA A 49 -11.38 2.93 4.05
N ARG A 50 -12.36 3.06 3.14
CA ARG A 50 -13.77 2.68 3.40
C ARG A 50 -14.01 1.17 3.28
N TYR A 51 -13.10 0.45 2.63
CA TYR A 51 -13.15 -1.01 2.50
C TYR A 51 -12.33 -1.74 3.56
N ALA A 52 -11.51 -1.00 4.32
CA ALA A 52 -10.75 -1.55 5.42
C ALA A 52 -11.65 -1.85 6.61
N ASP A 53 -11.23 -2.82 7.42
CA ASP A 53 -11.79 -3.06 8.74
C ASP A 53 -11.66 -1.80 9.62
N ASN A 54 -12.77 -1.40 10.26
CA ASN A 54 -12.87 -0.11 10.94
C ASN A 54 -11.97 0.01 12.17
N ASP A 55 -11.59 -1.11 12.78
CA ASP A 55 -10.80 -1.12 14.01
C ASP A 55 -9.31 -1.28 13.69
N THR A 56 -8.99 -2.15 12.72
CA THR A 56 -7.61 -2.56 12.44
C THR A 56 -6.97 -1.87 11.24
N GLY A 57 -7.79 -1.33 10.33
CA GLY A 57 -7.31 -0.80 9.05
C GLY A 57 -6.81 -1.87 8.08
N GLU A 58 -7.12 -3.14 8.34
CA GLU A 58 -6.71 -4.28 7.52
C GLU A 58 -7.78 -4.69 6.51
N ASN A 59 -7.46 -5.68 5.67
CA ASN A 59 -8.42 -6.39 4.84
C ASN A 59 -9.23 -5.46 3.90
N ALA A 60 -8.60 -4.41 3.38
CA ALA A 60 -9.22 -3.59 2.35
C ALA A 60 -9.17 -4.32 1.01
N PHE A 61 -10.33 -4.74 0.49
CA PHE A 61 -10.47 -5.43 -0.80
C PHE A 61 -11.17 -4.58 -1.88
N PRO A 62 -10.69 -3.35 -2.18
CA PRO A 62 -11.35 -2.53 -3.18
C PRO A 62 -11.19 -3.15 -4.57
N GLY A 63 -12.30 -3.33 -5.27
CA GLY A 63 -12.26 -3.63 -6.70
C GLY A 63 -11.80 -2.40 -7.49
N VAL A 64 -10.85 -2.57 -8.42
CA VAL A 64 -10.33 -1.45 -9.24
C VAL A 64 -11.45 -0.77 -10.02
N THR A 65 -12.34 -1.54 -10.64
CA THR A 65 -13.52 -1.04 -11.36
C THR A 65 -14.41 -0.23 -10.43
N ARG A 66 -14.65 -0.72 -9.21
CA ARG A 66 -15.49 -0.02 -8.25
C ARG A 66 -14.88 1.31 -7.79
N LEU A 67 -13.58 1.34 -7.53
CA LEU A 67 -12.87 2.58 -7.21
C LEU A 67 -12.93 3.58 -8.36
N ALA A 68 -12.82 3.10 -9.60
CA ALA A 68 -12.90 3.94 -10.79
C ALA A 68 -14.29 4.58 -10.94
N GLU A 69 -15.35 3.82 -10.67
CA GLU A 69 -16.73 4.33 -10.61
C GLU A 69 -16.90 5.37 -9.49
N ASP A 70 -16.51 5.03 -8.27
CA ASP A 70 -16.70 5.90 -7.10
C ASP A 70 -15.94 7.23 -7.21
N LEU A 71 -14.83 7.26 -7.96
CA LEU A 71 -13.97 8.43 -8.15
C LEU A 71 -14.10 9.06 -9.55
N LEU A 72 -15.02 8.57 -10.38
CA LEU A 72 -15.27 9.06 -11.73
C LEU A 72 -13.99 9.20 -12.57
N THR A 73 -13.14 8.17 -12.53
CA THR A 73 -11.84 8.15 -13.19
C THR A 73 -11.59 6.83 -13.92
N SER A 74 -10.48 6.71 -14.65
CA SER A 74 -10.16 5.47 -15.37
C SER A 74 -9.54 4.42 -14.44
N GLU A 75 -9.78 3.13 -14.72
CA GLU A 75 -9.12 2.02 -14.01
C GLU A 75 -7.60 2.12 -14.07
N ARG A 76 -7.05 2.58 -15.21
CA ARG A 76 -5.60 2.80 -15.36
C ARG A 76 -5.08 3.84 -14.37
N THR A 77 -5.86 4.90 -14.10
CA THR A 77 -5.53 5.91 -13.09
C THR A 77 -5.55 5.31 -11.69
N ILE A 78 -6.57 4.51 -11.37
CA ILE A 78 -6.68 3.81 -10.07
C ILE A 78 -5.50 2.86 -9.86
N ILE A 79 -5.17 2.02 -10.83
CA ILE A 79 -4.05 1.07 -10.74
C ILE A 79 -2.74 1.82 -10.46
N ARG A 80 -2.50 2.93 -11.17
CA ARG A 80 -1.32 3.77 -10.95
C ARG A 80 -1.32 4.38 -9.55
N ALA A 81 -2.44 4.95 -9.11
CA ALA A 81 -2.55 5.55 -7.79
C ALA A 81 -2.34 4.52 -6.67
N LEU A 82 -2.92 3.32 -6.77
CA LEU A 82 -2.71 2.22 -5.83
C LEU A 82 -1.25 1.78 -5.81
N ALA A 83 -0.62 1.61 -6.97
CA ALA A 83 0.80 1.29 -7.05
C ALA A 83 1.64 2.38 -6.37
N THR A 84 1.37 3.66 -6.65
CA THR A 84 2.07 4.78 -6.00
C THR A 84 1.87 4.79 -4.49
N LEU A 85 0.65 4.61 -3.99
CA LEU A 85 0.38 4.53 -2.55
C LEU A 85 1.13 3.38 -1.88
N THR A 86 1.21 2.22 -2.54
CA THR A 86 1.98 1.06 -2.05
C THR A 86 3.47 1.35 -2.04
N THR A 87 4.03 1.88 -3.14
CA THR A 87 5.44 2.24 -3.23
C THR A 87 5.85 3.29 -2.19
N LEU A 88 4.97 4.24 -1.91
CA LEU A 88 5.19 5.27 -0.90
C LEU A 88 4.98 4.78 0.54
N GLY A 89 4.46 3.56 0.74
CA GLY A 89 4.23 2.96 2.06
C GLY A 89 2.95 3.39 2.77
N TRP A 90 2.02 4.02 2.06
CA TRP A 90 0.69 4.39 2.58
C TRP A 90 -0.30 3.22 2.55
N LEU A 91 -0.07 2.28 1.64
CA LEU A 91 -0.75 1.00 1.60
C LEU A 91 0.29 -0.11 1.66
N HIS A 92 -0.09 -1.22 2.28
CA HIS A 92 0.64 -2.47 2.15
C HIS A 92 -0.26 -3.52 1.53
N GLN A 93 0.11 -4.02 0.36
CA GLN A 93 -0.59 -5.14 -0.24
C GLN A 93 -0.27 -6.43 0.54
N THR A 94 -1.27 -6.98 1.23
CA THR A 94 -1.14 -8.21 2.02
C THR A 94 -1.42 -9.47 1.19
N GLU A 95 -2.30 -9.36 0.20
CA GLU A 95 -2.58 -10.45 -0.73
C GLU A 95 -2.62 -9.97 -2.17
N GLN A 96 -2.01 -10.77 -3.04
CA GLN A 96 -2.15 -10.60 -4.49
C GLN A 96 -3.38 -11.36 -4.99
N GLY A 97 -4.37 -10.59 -5.44
CA GLY A 97 -5.50 -11.10 -6.17
C GLY A 97 -5.08 -11.64 -7.54
N GLY A 98 -5.98 -12.36 -8.19
CA GLY A 98 -5.70 -12.97 -9.48
C GLY A 98 -6.96 -13.35 -10.24
N ARG A 99 -6.90 -13.25 -11.57
CA ARG A 99 -8.00 -13.59 -12.48
C ARG A 99 -8.51 -15.02 -12.27
N VAL A 100 -7.60 -15.96 -12.02
CA VAL A 100 -7.91 -17.39 -11.85
C VAL A 100 -8.84 -17.64 -10.66
N ARG A 101 -8.73 -16.84 -9.59
CA ARG A 101 -9.53 -16.98 -8.36
C ARG A 101 -10.62 -15.90 -8.23
N GLN A 102 -10.74 -14.99 -9.20
CA GLN A 102 -11.62 -13.80 -9.15
C GLN A 102 -11.49 -13.01 -7.83
N ARG A 103 -10.28 -12.96 -7.26
CA ARG A 103 -10.02 -12.23 -6.00
C ARG A 103 -9.40 -10.87 -6.30
N ASN A 104 -9.87 -9.86 -5.59
CA ASN A 104 -9.24 -8.54 -5.55
C ASN A 104 -7.97 -8.59 -4.70
N ASN A 105 -7.06 -7.64 -4.92
CA ASN A 105 -5.93 -7.43 -4.03
C ASN A 105 -6.43 -7.02 -2.64
N ALA A 106 -5.76 -7.51 -1.60
CA ALA A 106 -5.99 -7.09 -0.23
C ALA A 106 -4.93 -6.05 0.16
N TYR A 107 -5.35 -4.99 0.84
CA TYR A 107 -4.47 -3.96 1.34
C TYR A 107 -4.69 -3.74 2.84
N CYS A 108 -3.63 -3.36 3.53
CA CYS A 108 -3.68 -2.77 4.86
C CYS A 108 -3.28 -1.29 4.78
N LEU A 109 -3.95 -0.48 5.60
CA LEU A 109 -3.64 0.93 5.77
C LEU A 109 -2.38 1.06 6.62
N THR A 110 -1.38 1.76 6.09
CA THR A 110 -0.10 1.96 6.77
C THR A 110 0.38 3.39 6.67
N ILE A 111 1.25 3.80 7.58
CA ILE A 111 1.89 5.12 7.55
C ILE A 111 3.39 4.95 7.46
N PRO A 112 4.07 5.60 6.50
CA PRO A 112 5.51 5.51 6.36
C PRO A 112 6.20 6.01 7.64
N VAL A 113 7.23 5.30 8.11
CA VAL A 113 7.94 5.65 9.35
C VAL A 113 8.48 7.09 9.40
N PRO A 114 9.03 7.67 8.32
CA PRO A 114 9.43 9.08 8.32
C PRO A 114 8.30 10.05 8.64
N VAL A 115 7.04 9.66 8.39
CA VAL A 115 5.83 10.41 8.75
C VAL A 115 5.33 10.03 10.15
N ALA A 116 5.43 8.76 10.52
CA ALA A 116 4.96 8.27 11.83
C ALA A 116 5.77 8.84 13.01
N ILE A 117 7.11 8.92 12.87
CA ILE A 117 7.99 9.38 13.97
C ILE A 117 7.65 10.81 14.44
N PRO A 118 7.53 11.83 13.56
CA PRO A 118 7.15 13.18 13.99
C PRO A 118 5.77 13.27 14.63
N LEU A 119 4.86 12.34 14.32
CA LEU A 119 3.52 12.28 14.91
C LEU A 119 3.50 11.64 16.31
N GLY A 120 4.69 11.34 16.87
CA GLY A 120 4.82 10.67 18.16
C GLY A 120 4.42 9.20 18.11
N TRP A 121 4.29 8.63 16.91
CA TRP A 121 3.98 7.23 16.75
C TRP A 121 5.27 6.44 16.76
N VAL A 122 5.68 6.15 17.98
CA VAL A 122 6.70 5.16 18.22
C VAL A 122 6.13 3.82 17.74
N PRO A 123 6.84 3.08 16.88
CA PRO A 123 6.45 1.73 16.53
C PRO A 123 6.65 0.83 17.76
N GLU A 124 5.79 0.92 18.77
CA GLU A 124 5.72 -0.07 19.86
C GLU A 124 5.42 -1.46 19.27
N ASN A 125 4.77 -1.48 18.11
CA ASN A 125 4.60 -2.61 17.22
C ASN A 125 5.25 -2.34 15.85
N THR A 126 6.58 -2.22 15.79
CA THR A 126 7.29 -2.77 14.61
C THR A 126 7.02 -4.26 14.62
N ALA A 127 5.83 -4.66 14.16
CA ALA A 127 5.36 -6.03 14.25
C ALA A 127 6.45 -6.92 13.63
N PRO A 128 6.99 -7.90 14.36
CA PRO A 128 8.03 -8.80 13.87
C PRO A 128 7.39 -9.81 12.91
N TRP A 129 6.88 -9.35 11.76
CA TRP A 129 6.49 -10.24 10.66
C TRP A 129 7.72 -10.82 9.93
N MET A 130 8.93 -10.66 10.50
CA MET A 130 10.10 -11.50 10.25
C MET A 130 10.18 -12.76 11.14
N GLU A 131 9.29 -12.98 12.11
CA GLU A 131 9.32 -14.18 12.96
C GLU A 131 7.96 -14.89 13.00
N ARG A 132 7.66 -15.65 11.93
CA ARG A 132 7.31 -17.09 12.01
C ARG A 132 6.64 -17.63 10.74
N ARG A 133 7.32 -18.66 10.20
CA ARG A 133 6.86 -19.88 9.51
C ARG A 133 6.15 -19.78 8.17
#